data_AF-A3U892-F1
#
_entry.id   AF-A3U892-F1
#
_cell.length_a   1.000
_cell.length_b   1.000
_cell.length_c   1.000
_cell.angle_alpha   90.00
_cell.angle_beta   90.00
_cell.angle_gamma   90.00
#
_symmetry.space_group_name_H-M   'P 1'
#
loop_
_entity.id
_entity.type
_entity.pdbx_description
1 polymer ?
#
loop_
_entity_poly.entity_id
_entity_poly.type
_entity_poly.pdbx_seq_one_letter_code
_entity_poly.pdbx_strand_id
1 'polypeptide(L)' 'MLFKSKNKSSLDKLKDKYTYLMRKSYNTAIKDKQKSDVLNKRADLVLREIKRLETQS' A
#
# COMPACT_ATOMS: atom_id res chain seq x y z
N MET A 1 20.80 -16.08 7.58
CA MET A 1 19.71 -15.11 7.34
C MET A 1 18.59 -15.37 8.34
N LEU A 2 18.71 -14.78 9.54
CA LEU A 2 17.68 -14.74 10.57
C LEU A 2 16.87 -13.46 10.26
N PHE A 3 15.53 -13.41 10.19
CA PHE A 3 14.60 -13.66 11.28
C PHE A 3 13.24 -14.15 10.76
N LYS A 4 12.85 -15.33 11.21
CA LYS A 4 11.47 -15.83 11.21
C LYS A 4 10.60 -14.93 12.12
N SER A 5 9.41 -14.59 11.62
CA SER A 5 8.20 -14.26 12.41
C SER A 5 8.31 -13.10 13.42
N LYS A 6 8.24 -11.86 12.93
CA LYS A 6 7.50 -10.82 13.68
C LYS A 6 6.08 -10.85 13.15
N ASN A 7 5.10 -11.12 14.01
CA ASN A 7 3.69 -10.91 13.67
C ASN A 7 3.58 -9.47 13.16
N LYS A 8 3.48 -9.29 11.84
CA LYS A 8 3.39 -7.96 11.24
C LYS A 8 2.20 -7.26 11.86
N SER A 9 2.44 -6.07 12.42
CA SER A 9 1.36 -5.27 12.96
C SER A 9 0.35 -4.99 11.85
N SER A 10 -0.90 -4.70 12.22
CA SER A 10 -1.91 -4.31 11.24
C SER A 10 -1.44 -3.12 10.38
N LEU A 11 -0.65 -2.22 10.97
CA LEU A 11 -0.02 -1.10 10.28
C LEU A 11 1.02 -1.55 9.24
N ASP A 12 1.89 -2.50 9.57
CA ASP A 12 2.89 -3.04 8.63
C ASP A 12 2.21 -3.70 7.42
N LYS A 13 1.13 -4.44 7.65
CA LYS A 13 0.35 -5.07 6.56
C LYS A 13 -0.27 -4.01 5.64
N LEU A 14 -0.74 -2.90 6.19
CA LEU A 14 -1.26 -1.78 5.41
C LEU A 14 -0.15 -1.11 4.59
N LYS A 15 1.02 -0.87 5.19
CA LYS A 15 2.20 -0.30 4.51
C LYS A 15 2.67 -1.19 3.35
N ASP A 16 2.73 -2.49 3.56
CA ASP A 16 3.03 -3.46 2.50
C ASP A 16 2.00 -3.39 1.35
N LYS A 17 0.71 -3.37 1.70
CA LYS A 17 -0.39 -3.31 0.72
C LYS A 17 -0.33 -2.01 -0.09
N TYR A 18 -0.09 -0.87 0.57
CA TYR A 18 0.09 0.42 -0.08
C TYR A 18 1.25 0.36 -1.09
N THR A 19 2.40 -0.13 -0.65
CA THR A 19 3.61 -0.24 -1.49
C THR A 19 3.36 -1.14 -2.70
N TYR A 20 2.69 -2.28 -2.51
CA TYR A 20 2.32 -3.18 -3.59
C TYR A 20 1.39 -2.49 -4.62
N LEU A 21 0.36 -1.79 -4.15
CA LEU A 21 -0.59 -1.09 -5.02
C LEU A 21 0.10 0.03 -5.82
N MET A 22 0.95 0.83 -5.17
CA MET A 22 1.72 1.89 -5.83
C MET A 22 2.67 1.33 -6.89
N ARG A 23 3.41 0.27 -6.56
CA ARG A 23 4.32 -0.38 -7.53
C ARG A 23 3.55 -0.90 -8.74
N LYS A 24 2.38 -1.51 -8.50
CA LYS A 24 1.52 -2.02 -9.57
C LYS A 24 0.93 -0.88 -10.40
N SER A 25 0.51 0.21 -9.78
CA SER A 25 0.01 1.42 -10.46
C SER A 25 1.08 1.96 -11.39
N TYR A 26 2.29 2.20 -10.88
CA TYR A 26 3.42 2.73 -11.65
C TYR A 26 3.73 1.87 -12.88
N ASN A 27 3.86 0.55 -12.68
CA ASN A 27 4.13 -0.37 -13.79
C ASN A 27 2.99 -0.44 -14.81
N THR A 28 1.76 -0.13 -14.40
CA THR A 28 0.57 -0.15 -15.27
C THR A 28 0.39 1.17 -16.00
N ALA A 29 0.86 2.30 -15.45
CA ALA A 29 0.62 3.65 -15.97
C ALA A 29 1.04 3.83 -17.43
N ILE A 30 2.13 3.18 -17.84
CA ILE A 30 2.66 3.24 -19.21
C ILE A 30 1.74 2.51 -20.21
N LYS A 31 1.06 1.44 -19.76
CA LYS A 31 0.26 0.56 -20.64
C LYS A 31 -1.22 0.91 -20.62
N ASP A 32 -1.73 1.32 -19.46
CA ASP A 32 -3.14 1.56 -19.22
C ASP A 32 -3.30 2.57 -18.08
N LYS A 33 -3.51 3.84 -18.48
CA LYS A 33 -3.69 4.95 -17.55
C LYS A 33 -4.91 4.74 -16.66
N GLN A 34 -6.05 4.31 -17.21
CA GLN A 34 -7.28 4.16 -16.42
C GLN A 34 -7.10 3.11 -15.33
N LYS A 35 -6.48 1.98 -15.65
CA LYS A 35 -6.20 0.93 -14.67
C LYS A 35 -5.17 1.36 -13.64
N SER A 36 -4.16 2.13 -14.04
CA SER A 36 -3.24 2.77 -13.09
C SER A 36 -3.99 3.70 -12.14
N ASP A 37 -4.85 4.58 -12.66
CA ASP A 37 -5.62 5.53 -11.83
C ASP A 37 -6.51 4.80 -10.82
N VAL A 38 -7.11 3.67 -11.19
CA VAL A 38 -7.89 2.82 -10.26
C VAL A 38 -6.99 2.22 -9.17
N LEU A 39 -5.79 1.73 -9.52
CA LEU A 39 -4.84 1.20 -8.54
C LEU A 39 -4.34 2.30 -7.59
N ASN A 40 -4.08 3.49 -8.12
CA ASN A 40 -3.65 4.65 -7.35
C ASN A 40 -4.75 5.09 -6.36
N LYS A 41 -6.00 5.22 -6.81
CA LYS A 41 -7.15 5.50 -5.92
C LYS A 41 -7.29 4.46 -4.80
N ARG A 42 -7.02 3.19 -5.08
CA ARG A 42 -7.01 2.13 -4.04
C ARG A 42 -5.84 2.31 -3.07
N ALA A 43 -4.66 2.69 -3.56
CA ALA A 43 -3.51 3.00 -2.72
C ALA A 43 -3.82 4.19 -1.78
N ASP A 44 -4.48 5.24 -2.28
CA ASP A 44 -4.88 6.40 -1.48
C ASP A 44 -5.79 6.03 -0.31
N LEU A 45 -6.73 5.11 -0.51
CA LEU A 45 -7.59 4.63 0.58
C LEU A 45 -6.78 3.91 1.66
N VAL A 46 -5.80 3.09 1.27
CA VAL A 46 -4.90 2.42 2.23
C VAL A 46 -4.03 3.44 2.96
N LEU A 47 -3.53 4.46 2.26
CA LEU A 47 -2.72 5.52 2.85
C LEU A 47 -3.50 6.33 3.88
N ARG A 48 -4.80 6.63 3.63
CA ARG A 48 -5.66 7.29 4.61
C ARG A 48 -5.79 6.45 5.88
N GLU A 49 -5.95 5.14 5.76
CA GLU A 49 -6.05 4.26 6.92
C GLU A 49 -4.74 4.17 7.70
N ILE A 50 -3.59 4.12 6.99
CA ILE A 50 -2.26 4.21 7.62
C ILE A 50 -2.16 5.50 8.44
N LYS A 51 -2.48 6.64 7.83
CA LYS A 51 -2.42 7.95 8.51
C LYS A 51 -3.37 8.02 9.71
N ARG A 52 -4.58 7.45 9.59
CA ARG A 52 -5.55 7.39 10.69
C ARG A 52 -5.00 6.61 11.87
N LEU A 53 -4.35 5.47 11.63
CA LEU A 53 -3.74 4.66 12.69
C LEU A 53 -2.49 5.34 13.30
N GLU A 54 -1.66 5.99 12.48
CA GLU A 54 -0.47 6.72 12.94
C GLU A 54 -0.81 7.97 13.74
N THR A 55 -1.94 8.64 13.46
CA THR A 55 -2.40 9.82 14.21
C THR A 55 -3.17 9.48 15.49
N GLN A 56 -3.62 8.24 15.63
CA GLN A 56 -4.29 7.73 16.85
C GLN A 56 -3.33 7.02 17.82
N SER A 57 -2.05 6.87 17.46
CA SER A 57 -1.00 6.25 18.28
C SER A 57 -0.19 7.32 19.02
#